data_AF-A0A416V941-F1
#
_entry.id   AF-A0A416V941-F1
#
_cell.length_a   1.000
_cell.length_b   1.000
_cell.length_c   1.000
_cell.angle_alpha   90.00
_cell.angle_beta   90.00
_cell.angle_gamma   90.00
#
_symmetry.space_group_name_H-M   'P 1'
#
loop_
_entity.id
_entity.type
_entity.pdbx_description
1 polymer ?
#
loop_
_entity_poly.entity_id
_entity_poly.type
_entity_poly.pdbx_seq_one_letter_code
_entity_poly.pdbx_strand_id
1 'polypeptide(L)'
;MEKTIKIVAITLGVLALIVFIPFVCLRYTTRYKEKLVDKTSSPDKQYILSMYSVGEPYWPFGGAPGRLILEMANSKVARAEFEIANDGARFDEDSWDVTW
;
A
#
# COMPACT_ATOMS: atom_id res chain seq x y z
N MET A 1 21.11 2.59 43.15
CA MET A 1 20.68 3.77 42.37
C MET A 1 20.91 3.56 40.87
N GLU A 2 22.14 3.32 40.42
CA GLU A 2 22.45 3.13 38.99
C GLU A 2 21.72 1.94 38.34
N LYS A 3 21.65 0.79 39.03
CA LYS A 3 20.91 -0.40 38.55
C LYS A 3 19.42 -0.14 38.42
N THR A 4 18.82 0.55 39.39
CA THR A 4 17.40 0.90 39.40
C THR A 4 17.06 1.86 38.26
N ILE A 5 17.90 2.88 38.03
CA ILE A 5 17.74 3.83 36.92
C ILE A 5 17.81 3.10 35.57
N LYS A 6 18.75 2.18 35.39
CA LYS A 6 18.86 1.34 34.18
C LYS A 6 17.58 0.53 33.93
N ILE A 7 17.02 -0.11 34.97
CA ILE A 7 15.79 -0.89 34.85
C ILE A 7 14.60 0.00 34.47
N VAL A 8 14.46 1.18 35.10
CA VAL A 8 13.38 2.14 34.77
C VAL A 8 13.53 2.65 33.33
N ALA A 9 14.74 2.97 32.90
CA ALA A 9 14.97 3.42 31.51
C ALA A 9 14.61 2.33 30.49
N ILE A 10 15.00 1.08 30.73
CA ILE A 10 14.69 -0.05 29.84
C ILE A 10 13.16 -0.28 29.78
N THR A 11 12.48 -0.29 30.93
CA THR A 11 11.03 -0.51 30.97
C THR A 11 10.26 0.59 30.25
N LEU A 12 10.64 1.85 30.42
CA LEU A 12 10.05 2.98 29.67
C LEU A 12 10.35 2.87 28.16
N GLY A 13 11.56 2.48 27.78
CA GLY A 13 11.93 2.27 26.39
C GLY A 13 11.10 1.16 25.73
N VAL A 14 10.92 0.03 26.41
CA VAL A 14 10.07 -1.07 25.93
C VAL A 14 8.61 -0.63 25.81
N LEU A 15 8.09 0.08 26.81
CA LEU A 15 6.72 0.60 26.75
C LEU A 15 6.52 1.56 25.58
N ALA A 16 7.47 2.46 25.33
CA ALA A 16 7.44 3.37 24.19
C ALA A 16 7.44 2.62 22.86
N LEU A 17 8.24 1.55 22.72
CA LEU A 17 8.24 0.71 21.51
C LEU A 17 6.91 -0.01 21.30
N ILE A 18 6.32 -0.56 22.36
CA ILE A 18 5.00 -1.23 22.29
C ILE A 18 3.92 -0.27 21.78
N VAL A 19 3.99 1.01 22.14
CA VAL A 19 3.06 2.03 21.66
C VAL A 19 3.41 2.47 20.24
N PHE A 20 4.69 2.70 19.93
CA PHE A 20 5.11 3.28 18.65
C PHE A 20 5.00 2.31 17.47
N ILE A 21 5.31 1.03 17.65
CA ILE A 21 5.28 0.02 16.60
C ILE A 21 3.89 -0.06 15.92
N PRO A 22 2.76 -0.18 16.66
CA PRO A 22 1.42 -0.14 16.09
C PRO A 22 1.15 1.08 15.22
N PHE A 23 1.59 2.28 15.63
CA PHE A 23 1.40 3.50 14.83
C PHE A 23 2.15 3.45 13.51
N VAL A 24 3.38 2.95 13.51
CA VAL A 24 4.16 2.75 12.28
C VAL A 24 3.49 1.70 11.39
N CYS A 25 3.06 0.57 11.95
CA CYS A 25 2.35 -0.48 11.20
C CYS A 25 1.02 0.01 10.61
N LEU A 26 0.26 0.81 11.38
CA LEU A 26 -0.98 1.42 10.91
C LEU A 26 -0.70 2.41 9.79
N ARG A 27 0.31 3.27 9.95
CA ARG A 27 0.71 4.25 8.93
C ARG A 27 1.20 3.57 7.65
N TYR A 28 1.90 2.45 7.77
CA TYR A 28 2.33 1.63 6.64
C TYR A 28 1.13 1.03 5.91
N THR A 29 0.26 0.37 6.66
CA THR A 29 -0.92 -0.31 6.09
C THR A 29 -1.86 0.66 5.41
N THR A 30 -2.12 1.82 6.01
CA THR A 30 -3.07 2.80 5.50
C THR A 30 -2.57 3.62 4.31
N ARG A 31 -1.26 3.64 4.03
CA ARG A 31 -0.70 4.61 3.06
C ARG A 31 0.30 4.06 2.07
N TYR A 32 0.92 2.91 2.35
CA TYR A 32 2.02 2.40 1.54
C TYR A 32 1.87 0.93 1.14
N LYS A 33 1.07 0.14 1.86
CA LYS A 33 0.91 -1.28 1.55
C LYS A 33 0.29 -1.47 0.16
N GLU A 34 1.05 -2.09 -0.73
CA GLU A 34 0.59 -2.41 -2.09
C GLU A 34 -0.08 -3.78 -2.10
N LYS A 35 -1.22 -3.88 -2.78
CA LYS A 35 -1.93 -5.14 -3.00
C LYS A 35 -2.34 -5.21 -4.47
N LEU A 36 -2.00 -6.30 -5.14
CA LEU A 36 -2.44 -6.58 -6.50
C LEU A 36 -3.96 -6.73 -6.50
N VAL A 37 -4.62 -5.97 -7.36
CA VAL A 37 -6.07 -6.01 -7.57
C VAL A 37 -6.38 -6.84 -8.80
N ASP A 38 -5.78 -6.50 -9.94
CA ASP A 38 -6.00 -7.22 -11.20
C ASP A 38 -4.74 -7.18 -12.08
N LYS A 39 -4.68 -8.06 -13.08
CA LYS A 39 -3.59 -8.20 -14.02
C LYS A 39 -4.08 -8.71 -15.38
N THR A 40 -3.72 -8.02 -16.45
CA THR A 40 -4.01 -8.41 -17.82
C THR A 40 -2.74 -8.52 -18.66
N SER A 41 -2.80 -9.31 -19.74
CA SER A 41 -1.69 -9.53 -20.67
C SER A 41 -2.05 -9.02 -22.05
N SER A 42 -1.07 -8.44 -22.75
CA SER A 42 -1.27 -7.97 -24.12
C SER A 42 -1.58 -9.15 -25.06
N PRO A 43 -2.24 -8.90 -26.22
CA PRO A 43 -2.55 -9.95 -27.18
C PRO A 43 -1.32 -10.73 -27.67
N ASP A 44 -0.18 -10.04 -27.80
CA ASP A 44 1.11 -10.62 -28.18
C ASP A 44 1.89 -11.23 -27.00
N LYS A 45 1.35 -11.13 -25.76
CA LYS A 45 1.92 -11.60 -24.49
C LYS A 45 3.28 -11.02 -24.14
N GLN A 46 3.69 -9.93 -24.79
CA GLN A 46 4.95 -9.25 -24.47
C GLN A 46 4.81 -8.35 -23.24
N TYR A 47 3.61 -7.84 -22.99
CA TYR A 47 3.33 -6.90 -21.92
C TYR A 47 2.36 -7.47 -20.90
N ILE A 48 2.59 -7.07 -19.67
CA ILE A 48 1.75 -7.35 -18.52
C ILE A 48 1.40 -6.00 -17.90
N LEU A 49 0.10 -5.73 -17.76
CA LEU A 49 -0.40 -4.57 -17.04
C LEU A 49 -1.01 -5.04 -15.73
N SER A 50 -0.48 -4.55 -14.60
CA SER A 50 -0.94 -4.90 -13.25
C SER A 50 -1.50 -3.67 -12.55
N MET A 51 -2.70 -3.80 -12.00
CA MET A 51 -3.35 -2.79 -11.16
C MET A 51 -3.16 -3.14 -9.69
N TYR A 52 -2.64 -2.19 -8.92
CA TYR A 52 -2.41 -2.31 -7.49
C TYR A 52 -3.23 -1.26 -6.73
N SER A 53 -3.83 -1.65 -5.61
CA SER A 53 -4.28 -0.70 -4.58
C SER A 53 -3.10 -0.33 -3.67
N VAL A 54 -2.99 0.95 -3.32
CA VAL A 54 -1.92 1.47 -2.45
C VAL A 54 -2.51 2.01 -1.16
N GLY A 55 -2.26 1.33 -0.04
CA GLY A 55 -2.77 1.71 1.26
C GLY A 55 -4.26 1.42 1.45
N GLU A 56 -4.92 2.26 2.25
CA GLU A 56 -6.37 2.30 2.42
C GLU A 56 -6.91 3.57 1.75
N PRO A 57 -8.21 3.58 1.39
CA PRO A 57 -8.90 4.81 1.02
C PRO A 57 -8.73 5.90 2.08
N TYR A 58 -8.67 7.15 1.65
CA TYR A 58 -8.45 8.25 2.58
C TYR A 58 -9.61 8.40 3.56
N TRP A 59 -9.35 8.31 4.85
CA TRP A 59 -10.38 8.49 5.88
C TRP A 59 -10.96 9.92 5.85
N PRO A 60 -12.29 10.11 6.02
CA PRO A 60 -13.30 9.07 6.27
C PRO A 60 -13.92 8.45 5.01
N PHE A 61 -14.03 9.20 3.91
CA PHE A 61 -14.71 8.78 2.67
C PHE A 61 -14.02 9.32 1.40
N GLY A 62 -12.69 9.52 1.47
CA GLY A 62 -11.89 10.02 0.36
C GLY A 62 -11.52 8.93 -0.65
N GLY A 63 -10.75 9.32 -1.67
CA GLY A 63 -10.40 8.42 -2.76
C GLY A 63 -9.48 7.26 -2.34
N ALA A 64 -9.55 6.21 -3.14
CA ALA A 64 -8.72 5.01 -3.04
C ALA A 64 -7.50 5.18 -3.96
N PRO A 65 -6.26 5.23 -3.41
CA PRO A 65 -5.07 5.37 -4.22
C PRO A 65 -4.73 4.05 -4.92
N GLY A 66 -4.31 4.14 -6.18
CA GLY A 66 -3.94 3.02 -7.00
C GLY A 66 -2.69 3.26 -7.83
N ARG A 67 -2.18 2.18 -8.40
CA ARG A 67 -1.01 2.20 -9.27
C ARG A 67 -1.15 1.19 -10.39
N LEU A 68 -0.85 1.63 -11.60
CA LEU A 68 -0.65 0.78 -12.76
C LEU A 68 0.85 0.56 -12.99
N ILE A 69 1.24 -0.69 -13.23
CA ILE A 69 2.60 -1.07 -13.60
C ILE A 69 2.52 -1.86 -14.91
N LEU A 70 3.20 -1.36 -15.93
CA LEU A 70 3.39 -2.06 -17.20
C LEU A 70 4.78 -2.71 -17.20
N GLU A 71 4.83 -4.01 -17.42
CA GLU A 71 6.06 -4.81 -17.45
C GLU A 71 6.23 -5.48 -18.81
N MET A 72 7.47 -5.52 -19.30
CA MET A 72 7.88 -6.26 -20.51
C MET A 72 9.07 -7.14 -20.13
N ALA A 73 9.01 -8.44 -20.41
CA ALA A 73 10.07 -9.40 -20.07
C ALA A 73 10.57 -9.26 -18.61
N ASN A 74 9.65 -9.12 -17.65
CA ASN A 74 9.91 -8.91 -16.21
C ASN A 74 10.64 -7.60 -15.84
N SER A 75 10.76 -6.66 -16.78
CA SER A 75 11.26 -5.31 -16.52
C SER A 75 10.12 -4.31 -16.49
N LYS A 76 10.10 -3.42 -15.49
CA LYS A 76 9.12 -2.34 -15.40
C LYS A 76 9.41 -1.32 -16.49
N VAL A 77 8.46 -1.14 -17.41
CA VAL A 77 8.58 -0.21 -18.55
C VAL A 77 7.85 1.09 -18.26
N ALA A 78 6.70 1.03 -17.59
CA ALA A 78 5.96 2.23 -17.21
C ALA A 78 5.24 2.06 -15.87
N ARG A 79 4.99 3.20 -15.23
CA ARG A 79 4.24 3.33 -13.99
C ARG A 79 3.33 4.54 -14.07
N ALA A 80 2.07 4.36 -13.68
CA ALA A 80 1.13 5.45 -13.49
C ALA A 80 0.47 5.34 -12.11
N GLU A 81 0.26 6.45 -11.44
CA GLU A 81 -0.48 6.53 -10.19
C GLU A 81 -1.85 7.14 -10.46
N PHE A 82 -2.86 6.69 -9.74
CA PHE A 82 -4.22 7.18 -9.88
C PHE A 82 -4.94 7.18 -8.52
N GLU A 83 -6.08 7.85 -8.47
CA GLU A 83 -6.98 7.85 -7.33
C GLU A 83 -8.42 7.73 -7.84
N ILE A 84 -9.20 6.83 -7.24
CA ILE A 84 -10.62 6.65 -7.57
C ILE A 84 -11.46 7.13 -6.40
N ALA A 85 -12.36 8.09 -6.64
CA ALA A 85 -13.37 8.47 -5.67
C ALA A 85 -14.48 7.41 -5.64
N ASN A 86 -14.52 6.61 -4.58
CA ASN A 86 -15.50 5.54 -4.37
C ASN A 86 -16.08 5.58 -2.94
N ASP A 87 -16.37 6.77 -2.42
CA ASP A 87 -16.93 6.99 -1.07
C ASP A 87 -16.19 6.26 0.07
N GLY A 88 -14.87 6.22 0.01
CA GLY A 88 -14.03 5.51 0.98
C GLY A 88 -13.99 3.99 0.81
N ALA A 89 -14.66 3.42 -0.20
CA ALA A 89 -14.54 2.03 -0.58
C ALA A 89 -13.29 1.80 -1.45
N ARG A 90 -12.84 0.54 -1.47
CA ARG A 90 -11.76 0.11 -2.36
C ARG A 90 -12.32 -0.14 -3.76
N PHE A 91 -11.46 0.04 -4.76
CA PHE A 91 -11.73 -0.45 -6.11
C PHE A 91 -11.28 -1.91 -6.25
N ASP A 92 -11.82 -2.56 -7.26
CA ASP A 92 -11.63 -3.98 -7.58
C ASP A 92 -11.40 -4.16 -9.10
N GLU A 93 -11.40 -5.42 -9.55
CA GLU A 93 -11.24 -5.79 -10.95
C GLU A 93 -12.38 -5.31 -11.87
N ASP A 94 -13.57 -5.04 -11.33
CA ASP A 94 -14.70 -4.50 -12.10
C ASP A 94 -14.64 -2.97 -12.23
N SER A 95 -13.70 -2.34 -11.53
CA SER A 95 -13.54 -0.88 -11.51
C SER A 95 -12.74 -0.33 -12.70
N TRP A 96 -12.31 -1.18 -13.63
CA TRP A 96 -11.57 -0.79 -14.82
C TRP A 96 -11.84 -1.70 -16.02
N ASP A 97 -11.53 -1.21 -17.21
CA ASP A 97 -11.52 -1.98 -18.46
C ASP A 97 -10.24 -1.63 -19.24
N VAL A 98 -9.64 -2.61 -19.90
CA VAL A 98 -8.32 -2.48 -20.55
C VAL A 98 -8.40 -2.72 -22.04
N THR A 99 -8.03 -1.69 -22.81
CA THR A 99 -7.81 -1.79 -24.26
C THR A 99 -6.31 -1.77 -24.54
N TRP A 100 -5.83 -2.73 -25.33
CA TRP A 100 -4.43 -2.92 -25.72
C TRP A 100 -4.08 -2.32 -27.07
#